data_AF-A0A6V7KMJ8-F1
#
_entry.id   AF-A0A6V7KMJ8-F1
#
_cell.length_a   1.000
_cell.length_b   1.000
_cell.length_c   1.000
_cell.angle_alpha   90.00
_cell.angle_beta   90.00
_cell.angle_gamma   90.00
#
_symmetry.space_group_name_H-M   'P 1'
#
loop_
_entity.id
_entity.type
_entity.pdbx_description
1 polymer ?
#
loop_
_entity_poly.entity_id
_entity_poly.type
_entity_poly.pdbx_seq_one_letter_code
_entity_poly.pdbx_strand_id
1 'polypeptide(L)' 'VTCEYRMDQGACIPLRVHTVVVSLQHSEKVTLEELREAIMEKVIKNVIPAKYLDGETIFHVNPCGLFIIGGPQ' A
#
# COMPACT_ATOMS: atom_id res chain seq x y z
N VAL A 1 -1.35 -6.69 1.68
CA VAL A 1 -1.01 -5.94 2.92
C VAL A 1 -0.55 -6.95 3.95
N THR A 2 0.56 -6.67 4.63
CA THR A 2 1.09 -7.49 5.72
C THR A 2 0.82 -6.77 7.03
N CYS A 3 0.18 -7.45 7.97
CA CYS A 3 -0.19 -6.88 9.28
C CYS A 3 0.46 -7.67 10.41
N GLU A 4 0.85 -6.96 11.45
CA GLU A 4 1.32 -7.56 12.71
C GLU A 4 0.15 -7.77 13.67
N TYR A 5 0.15 -8.92 14.33
CA TYR A 5 -0.90 -9.32 15.27
C TYR A 5 -0.31 -9.80 16.58
N ARG A 6 -1.06 -9.57 17.66
CA ARG A 6 -0.90 -10.25 18.96
C ARG A 6 -2.01 -11.28 19.12
N MET A 7 -1.68 -12.44 19.66
CA MET A 7 -2.67 -13.41 20.09
C MET A 7 -3.11 -13.11 21.52
N ASP A 8 -4.41 -13.02 21.75
CA ASP A 8 -5.00 -12.75 23.07
C ASP A 8 -6.16 -13.72 23.30
N GLN A 9 -5.96 -14.70 24.19
CA GLN A 9 -6.94 -15.75 24.52
C GLN A 9 -7.54 -16.46 23.28
N GLY A 10 -6.71 -16.69 22.25
CA GLY A 10 -7.15 -17.32 21.00
C GLY A 10 -7.71 -16.37 19.94
N ALA A 11 -7.86 -15.08 20.25
CA ALA A 11 -8.23 -14.05 19.28
C ALA A 11 -6.99 -13.36 18.68
N CYS A 12 -7.03 -13.07 17.37
CA CYS A 12 -6.00 -12.28 16.68
C CYS A 12 -6.33 -10.79 16.80
N ILE A 13 -5.49 -10.02 17.50
CA ILE A 13 -5.65 -8.57 17.68
C ILE A 13 -4.62 -7.83 16.80
N PRO A 14 -5.06 -6.99 15.84
CA PRO A 14 -4.13 -6.26 14.96
C PRO A 14 -3.40 -5.16 15.73
N LEU A 15 -2.09 -5.08 15.52
CA LEU A 15 -1.23 -4.06 16.14
C LEU A 15 -0.93 -2.93 15.17
N ARG A 16 -0.40 -3.27 13.98
CA ARG A 16 0.04 -2.31 12.96
C ARG A 16 0.10 -2.95 11.57
N VAL A 17 0.22 -2.10 10.55
CA VAL A 17 0.56 -2.52 9.19
C VAL A 17 2.08 -2.52 9.05
N HIS A 18 2.64 -3.68 8.74
CA HIS A 18 4.07 -3.84 8.50
C HIS A 18 4.44 -3.48 7.07
N THR A 19 3.66 -3.92 6.08
CA THR A 19 3.97 -3.65 4.66
C THR A 19 2.71 -3.47 3.81
N VAL A 20 2.73 -2.43 2.98
CA VAL A 20 1.73 -2.18 1.95
C VAL A 20 2.39 -2.34 0.59
N VAL A 21 1.80 -3.16 -0.26
CA VAL A 21 2.19 -3.28 -1.67
C VAL A 21 1.00 -2.84 -2.53
N VAL A 22 1.24 -1.90 -3.43
CA VAL A 22 0.26 -1.45 -4.42
C VAL A 22 0.90 -1.53 -5.79
N SER A 23 0.31 -2.30 -6.69
CA SER A 23 0.67 -2.34 -8.10
C SER A 23 -0.57 -1.99 -8.90
N LEU A 24 -0.53 -0.89 -9.65
CA LEU A 24 -1.64 -0.49 -10.50
C LEU A 24 -1.20 -0.14 -11.92
N GLN A 25 -2.08 -0.46 -12.86
CA GLN A 25 -1.94 -0.02 -14.24
C GLN A 25 -2.17 1.49 -14.33
N HIS A 26 -1.33 2.20 -15.08
CA HIS A 26 -1.43 3.65 -15.26
C HIS A 26 -1.20 4.06 -16.71
N SER A 27 -1.59 5.29 -17.04
CA SER A 27 -1.30 5.89 -18.35
C SER A 27 0.16 6.33 -18.42
N GLU A 28 0.76 6.27 -19.62
CA GLU A 28 2.13 6.78 -19.89
C GLU A 28 2.30 8.27 -19.60
N LYS A 29 1.19 9.01 -19.48
CA LYS A 29 1.19 10.45 -19.19
C LYS A 29 1.48 10.78 -17.74
N VAL A 30 1.40 9.80 -16.83
CA VAL A 30 1.58 10.00 -15.39
C VAL A 30 2.97 9.53 -14.99
N THR A 31 3.70 10.39 -14.29
CA THR A 31 5.03 10.00 -13.79
C THR A 31 4.91 9.06 -12.60
N LEU A 32 5.94 8.24 -12.38
CA LEU A 32 5.96 7.30 -11.26
C LEU A 32 5.97 8.02 -9.90
N GLU A 33 6.56 9.21 -9.82
CA GLU A 33 6.59 10.03 -8.61
C GLU A 33 5.20 10.57 -8.26
N GLU A 34 4.53 11.21 -9.22
CA GLU A 34 3.14 11.68 -9.04
C GLU A 34 2.20 10.54 -8.67
N LEU A 35 2.40 9.36 -9.28
CA LEU A 35 1.60 8.18 -8.96
C LEU A 35 1.84 7.73 -7.52
N ARG A 36 3.10 7.67 -7.06
CA ARG A 36 3.44 7.26 -5.70
C ARG A 36 2.85 8.21 -4.66
N GLU A 37 2.96 9.51 -4.88
CA GLU A 37 2.37 10.53 -4.00
C GLU A 37 0.84 10.42 -3.99
N ALA A 38 0.21 10.32 -5.17
CA ALA A 38 -1.24 10.21 -5.28
C ALA A 38 -1.77 8.96 -4.57
N ILE A 39 -1.09 7.81 -4.70
CA ILE A 39 -1.50 6.59 -4.02
C ILE A 39 -1.29 6.70 -2.51
N MET A 40 -0.20 7.30 -2.05
CA MET A 40 0.05 7.53 -0.63
C MET A 40 -1.06 8.38 0.01
N GLU A 41 -1.33 9.55 -0.56
CA GLU A 41 -2.28 10.52 0.03
C GLU A 41 -3.73 10.15 -0.22
N LYS A 42 -4.08 9.74 -1.44
CA LYS A 42 -5.48 9.54 -1.84
C LYS A 42 -6.01 8.15 -1.55
N VAL A 43 -5.13 7.14 -1.40
CA VAL A 43 -5.55 5.75 -1.20
C VAL A 43 -5.10 5.23 0.15
N ILE A 44 -3.79 5.16 0.39
CA ILE A 44 -3.24 4.49 1.59
C ILE A 44 -3.69 5.22 2.86
N LYS A 45 -3.44 6.53 2.95
CA LYS A 45 -3.81 7.34 4.14
C LYS A 45 -5.31 7.51 4.33
N ASN A 46 -6.10 7.41 3.25
CA ASN A 46 -7.56 7.47 3.33
C ASN A 46 -8.21 6.16 3.76
N VAL A 47 -7.60 5.01 3.42
CA VAL A 47 -8.19 3.68 3.66
C VAL A 47 -7.65 3.03 4.93
N ILE A 48 -6.34 3.15 5.19
CA ILE A 48 -5.72 2.53 6.37
C ILE A 48 -5.80 3.51 7.54
N PRO A 49 -6.46 3.14 8.66
CA PRO A 49 -6.50 3.99 9.83
C PRO A 49 -5.11 4.39 10.29
N ALA A 50 -4.88 5.68 10.53
CA ALA A 50 -3.57 6.22 10.91
C ALA A 50 -2.96 5.53 12.14
N LYS A 51 -3.79 5.02 13.06
CA LYS A 51 -3.32 4.24 14.23
C LYS A 51 -2.55 2.96 13.90
N TYR A 52 -2.63 2.46 12.66
CA TYR A 52 -1.90 1.28 12.20
C TYR A 52 -0.73 1.63 11.27
N LEU A 53 -0.52 2.91 10.96
CA LEU A 53 0.58 3.40 10.14
C LEU A 53 1.58 4.12 11.05
N ASP A 54 2.85 3.79 10.89
CA ASP A 54 3.93 4.41 11.66
C ASP A 54 5.19 4.57 10.79
N GLY A 55 6.27 5.09 11.38
CA GLY A 55 7.52 5.38 10.67
C GLY A 55 8.28 4.13 10.19
N GLU A 56 7.91 2.95 10.65
CA GLU A 56 8.50 1.68 10.23
C GLU A 56 7.65 0.96 9.17
N THR A 57 6.46 1.46 8.83
CA THR A 57 5.62 0.84 7.81
C THR A 57 6.29 0.90 6.44
N ILE A 58 6.45 -0.25 5.79
CA ILE A 58 7.10 -0.35 4.48
C ILE A 58 6.07 -0.16 3.37
N PHE A 59 6.36 0.73 2.41
CA PHE A 59 5.49 0.99 1.26
C PHE A 59 6.18 0.63 -0.06
N HIS A 60 5.61 -0.33 -0.78
CA HIS A 60 6.00 -0.68 -2.14
C HIS A 60 4.92 -0.27 -3.12
N VAL A 61 5.05 0.91 -3.71
CA VAL A 61 4.11 1.43 -4.71
C VAL A 61 4.74 1.34 -6.10
N ASN A 62 4.12 0.54 -6.97
CA ASN A 62 4.62 0.12 -8.29
C ASN A 62 6.11 -0.24 -8.26
N PRO A 63 6.53 -1.26 -7.48
CA PRO A 63 7.95 -1.62 -7.35
C PRO A 63 8.57 -2.08 -8.68
N CYS A 64 7.76 -2.61 -9.60
CA CYS A 64 8.20 -2.97 -10.96
C CYS A 64 8.36 -1.76 -11.91
N GLY A 65 8.02 -0.55 -11.47
CA GLY A 65 8.07 0.66 -12.29
C GLY A 65 6.83 0.85 -13.16
N LEU A 66 7.05 0.95 -14.48
CA LEU A 66 5.98 1.21 -15.45
C LEU A 66 5.07 0.00 -15.63
N PHE A 67 3.77 0.23 -15.47
CA PHE A 67 2.73 -0.78 -15.63
C PHE A 67 1.65 -0.17 -16.53
N ILE A 68 1.94 -0.12 -17.83
CA ILE A 68 1.10 0.58 -18.81
C ILE A 68 0.09 -0.37 -19.46
N ILE A 69 0.52 -1.58 -19.79
CA ILE A 69 -0.30 -2.62 -20.40
C ILE A 69 -0.76 -3.57 -19.29
N GLY A 70 -2.07 -3.84 -19.23
CA GLY A 70 -2.69 -4.72 -18.23
C GLY A 70 -4.06 -5.20 -18.71
N GLY A 71 -4.65 -6.12 -17.95
CA GLY A 71 -5.89 -6.83 -18.32
C GLY A 71 -5.65 -8.07 -19.20
N PRO A 72 -6.70 -8.86 -19.48
CA PRO A 72 -6.61 -9.97 -20.42
C PRO A 72 -6.40 -9.40 -21.83
N GLN A 73 -5.20 -9.61 -22.36
CA GLN A 73 -4.84 -9.30 -23.74
C GLN A 73 -5.06 -10.53 -24.62
#